data_AF-E9PJH9-F1
#
_entry.id   AF-E9PJH9-F1
#
_cell.length_a   1.000
_cell.length_b   1.000
_cell.length_c   1.000
_cell.angle_alpha   90.00
_cell.angle_beta   90.00
_cell.angle_gamma   90.00
#
_symmetry.space_group_name_H-M   'P 1'
#
loop_
_entity.id
_entity.type
_entity.pdbx_description
1 polymer ?
#
loop_
_entity_poly.entity_id
_entity_poly.type
_entity_poly.pdbx_seq_one_letter_code
_entity_poly.pdbx_strand_id
1 'polypeptide(L)'
;MDEVEQDQHEARLKELFDSFDTTGTGSLGQEELTDLCHMLSLEEVAPVLQQTLLQDNLLGRVHFDQFKEALILILSRTLSNEEHFQEPDCSLEAQPKYVRG
;
A
#
# COMPACT_ATOMS: atom_id res chain seq x y z
N MET A 1 -2.29 -18.85 -14.38
CA MET A 1 -1.94 -19.56 -13.13
C MET A 1 -2.04 -18.59 -11.94
N ASP A 2 -2.82 -17.51 -12.08
CA ASP A 2 -2.72 -16.28 -11.30
C ASP A 2 -3.86 -16.13 -10.26
N GLU A 3 -4.98 -16.85 -10.44
CA GLU A 3 -6.10 -16.86 -9.49
C GLU A 3 -5.73 -17.46 -8.12
N VAL A 4 -4.82 -18.44 -8.09
CA VAL A 4 -4.38 -19.10 -6.86
C VAL A 4 -3.40 -18.28 -6.02
N GLU A 5 -2.69 -17.32 -6.63
CA GLU A 5 -1.81 -16.42 -5.90
C GLU A 5 -2.62 -15.29 -5.26
N GLN A 6 -3.60 -14.74 -5.98
CA GLN A 6 -4.49 -13.71 -5.45
C GLN A 6 -5.28 -14.19 -4.22
N ASP A 7 -5.81 -15.41 -4.26
CA ASP A 7 -6.53 -16.02 -3.13
C ASP A 7 -5.63 -16.20 -1.90
N GLN A 8 -4.37 -16.60 -2.09
CA GLN A 8 -3.40 -16.69 -1.00
C GLN A 8 -3.05 -15.34 -0.38
N HIS A 9 -2.92 -14.29 -1.20
CA HIS A 9 -2.68 -12.94 -0.72
C HIS A 9 -3.87 -12.43 0.09
N GLU A 10 -5.09 -12.62 -0.40
CA GLU A 10 -6.30 -12.25 0.33
C GLU A 10 -6.42 -13.02 1.64
N ALA A 11 -6.22 -14.33 1.62
CA ALA A 11 -6.28 -15.17 2.81
C ALA A 11 -5.27 -14.72 3.88
N ARG A 12 -4.01 -14.46 3.48
CA ARG A 12 -2.97 -13.99 4.40
C ARG A 12 -3.28 -12.60 4.95
N LEU A 13 -3.79 -11.70 4.11
CA LEU A 13 -4.20 -10.36 4.53
C LEU A 13 -5.35 -10.44 5.54
N LYS A 14 -6.29 -11.36 5.29
CA LYS A 14 -7.43 -11.60 6.17
C LYS A 14 -7.02 -12.21 7.50
N GLU A 15 -6.14 -13.21 7.51
CA GLU A 15 -5.59 -13.78 8.74
C GLU A 15 -4.85 -12.72 9.58
N LEU A 16 -4.06 -11.87 8.92
CA LEU A 16 -3.43 -10.74 9.59
C LEU A 16 -4.49 -9.81 10.17
N PHE A 17 -5.47 -9.38 9.38
CA PHE A 17 -6.55 -8.51 9.83
C PHE A 17 -7.29 -9.08 11.05
N ASP A 18 -7.71 -10.36 10.99
CA ASP A 18 -8.36 -11.06 12.10
C ASP A 18 -7.44 -11.17 13.33
N SER A 19 -6.12 -11.27 13.15
CA SER A 19 -5.18 -11.31 14.28
C SER A 19 -5.10 -9.98 15.05
N PHE A 20 -5.40 -8.86 14.40
CA PHE A 20 -5.50 -7.54 15.05
C PHE A 20 -6.89 -7.29 15.63
N ASP A 21 -7.93 -7.97 15.15
CA ASP A 21 -9.29 -7.85 15.70
C ASP A 21 -9.43 -8.63 17.00
N THR A 22 -8.91 -8.03 18.07
CA THR A 22 -9.02 -8.57 19.43
C THR A 22 -10.46 -8.68 19.90
N THR A 23 -11.37 -7.92 19.27
CA THR A 23 -12.79 -7.87 19.62
C THR A 23 -13.62 -8.95 18.92
N GLY A 24 -13.08 -9.59 17.87
CA GLY A 24 -13.78 -10.58 17.05
C GLY A 24 -15.05 -10.03 16.40
N THR A 25 -15.09 -8.73 16.12
CA THR A 25 -16.25 -8.06 15.52
C THR A 25 -16.24 -8.11 13.98
N GLY A 26 -15.15 -8.59 13.39
CA GLY A 26 -14.84 -8.47 11.97
C GLY A 26 -14.47 -7.04 11.57
N SER A 27 -14.03 -6.20 12.52
CA SER A 27 -13.69 -4.79 12.26
C SER A 27 -12.58 -4.28 13.16
N LEU A 28 -11.69 -3.47 12.60
CA LEU A 28 -10.58 -2.83 13.32
C LEU A 28 -10.91 -1.37 13.63
N GLY A 29 -10.57 -0.94 14.84
CA GLY A 29 -10.54 0.48 15.21
C GLY A 29 -9.34 1.20 14.60
N GLN A 30 -9.24 2.52 14.87
CA GLN A 30 -8.15 3.35 14.37
C GLN A 30 -6.75 2.89 14.85
N GLU A 31 -6.64 2.50 16.14
CA GLU A 31 -5.38 2.02 16.72
C GLU A 31 -4.96 0.70 16.05
N GLU A 32 -5.84 -0.31 16.04
CA GLU A 32 -5.59 -1.62 15.44
C GLU A 32 -5.26 -1.52 13.94
N LEU A 33 -5.96 -0.64 13.21
CA LEU A 33 -5.68 -0.37 11.80
C LEU A 33 -4.29 0.25 11.59
N THR A 34 -3.85 1.12 12.51
CA THR A 34 -2.51 1.73 12.45
C THR A 34 -1.43 0.66 12.64
N ASP A 35 -1.61 -0.22 13.63
CA ASP A 35 -0.70 -1.35 13.86
C ASP A 35 -0.65 -2.32 12.68
N LEU A 36 -1.81 -2.64 12.07
CA LEU A 36 -1.87 -3.43 10.85
C LEU A 36 -1.10 -2.76 9.70
N CYS A 37 -1.25 -1.46 9.51
CA CYS A 37 -0.51 -0.72 8.48
C CYS A 37 1.00 -0.78 8.71
N HIS A 38 1.47 -0.67 9.96
CA HIS A 38 2.89 -0.81 10.29
C HIS A 38 3.40 -2.23 9.98
N MET A 39 2.61 -3.26 10.30
CA MET A 39 2.98 -4.66 10.04
C MET A 39 3.10 -4.98 8.54
N LEU A 40 2.30 -4.31 7.73
CA LEU A 40 2.33 -4.43 6.27
C LEU A 40 3.34 -3.47 5.61
N SER A 41 4.13 -2.72 6.40
CA SER A 41 5.05 -1.70 5.92
C SER A 41 4.38 -0.63 5.04
N LEU A 42 3.12 -0.30 5.35
CA LEU A 42 2.31 0.69 4.64
C LEU A 42 2.45 2.10 5.22
N GLU A 43 3.48 2.38 6.02
CA GLU A 43 3.63 3.64 6.77
C GLU A 43 3.51 4.90 5.89
N GLU A 44 3.99 4.85 4.65
CA GLU A 44 3.91 5.96 3.70
C GLU A 44 2.47 6.25 3.26
N VAL A 45 1.65 5.20 3.10
CA VAL A 45 0.26 5.31 2.63
C VAL A 45 -0.77 5.21 3.74
N ALA A 46 -0.37 4.80 4.94
CA ALA A 46 -1.20 4.67 6.14
C ALA A 46 -2.08 5.90 6.39
N PRO A 47 -1.57 7.16 6.36
CA PRO A 47 -2.44 8.32 6.58
C PRO A 47 -3.51 8.49 5.48
N VAL A 48 -3.19 8.17 4.23
CA VAL A 48 -4.14 8.24 3.10
C VAL A 48 -5.18 7.12 3.20
N LEU A 49 -4.73 5.92 3.57
CA LEU A 49 -5.57 4.74 3.75
C LEU A 49 -6.54 4.96 4.91
N GLN A 50 -6.04 5.39 6.07
CA GLN A 50 -6.87 5.75 7.23
C GLN A 50 -7.86 6.85 6.89
N GLN A 51 -7.44 7.91 6.19
CA GLN A 51 -8.36 8.97 5.78
C GLN A 51 -9.48 8.41 4.88
N THR A 52 -9.13 7.62 3.87
CA THR A 52 -10.12 7.01 2.95
C THR A 52 -11.11 6.13 3.70
N LEU A 53 -10.61 5.32 4.64
CA LEU A 53 -11.42 4.38 5.40
C LEU A 53 -12.28 5.07 6.47
N LEU A 54 -11.73 6.05 7.19
CA LEU A 54 -12.43 6.76 8.26
C LEU A 54 -13.41 7.82 7.73
N GLN A 55 -13.19 8.36 6.52
CA GLN A 55 -14.13 9.29 5.89
C GLN A 55 -15.47 8.62 5.57
N ASP A 56 -15.44 7.38 5.10
CA ASP A 56 -16.65 6.64 4.74
C ASP A 56 -17.29 5.96 5.96
N ASN A 57 -16.55 5.86 7.07
CA ASN A 57 -16.92 5.04 8.21
C ASN A 57 -17.35 5.85 9.43
N LEU A 58 -18.66 6.06 9.55
CA LEU A 58 -19.29 6.81 10.64
C LEU A 58 -19.11 6.19 12.04
N LEU A 59 -18.78 4.90 12.11
CA LEU A 59 -18.59 4.17 13.36
C LEU A 59 -17.13 4.17 13.83
N GLY A 60 -16.20 4.66 13.00
CA GLY A 60 -14.77 4.58 13.26
C GLY A 60 -14.24 3.14 13.31
N ARG A 61 -14.93 2.21 12.64
CA ARG A 61 -14.61 0.78 12.63
C ARG A 61 -14.54 0.25 11.21
N VAL A 62 -13.34 -0.11 10.77
CA VAL A 62 -13.08 -0.53 9.40
C VAL A 62 -13.26 -2.03 9.27
N HIS A 63 -14.02 -2.50 8.28
CA HIS A 63 -14.11 -3.92 7.95
C HIS A 63 -13.01 -4.37 6.98
N PHE A 64 -12.75 -5.68 6.93
CA PHE A 64 -11.75 -6.26 6.02
C PHE A 64 -11.97 -5.87 4.56
N ASP A 65 -13.22 -5.91 4.07
CA ASP A 65 -13.53 -5.55 2.69
C ASP A 65 -13.20 -4.08 2.40
N GLN A 66 -13.54 -3.17 3.32
CA GLN A 66 -13.19 -1.74 3.16
C GLN A 66 -11.67 -1.55 3.13
N PHE A 67 -10.95 -2.18 4.07
CA PHE A 67 -9.49 -2.13 4.11
C PHE A 67 -8.87 -2.62 2.80
N LYS A 68 -9.33 -3.78 2.30
CA LYS A 68 -8.86 -4.38 1.05
C LYS A 68 -9.09 -3.47 -0.14
N GLU A 69 -10.31 -2.96 -0.30
CA GLU A 69 -10.66 -2.07 -1.42
C GLU A 69 -9.84 -0.77 -1.38
N ALA A 70 -9.68 -0.15 -0.20
CA ALA A 70 -8.86 1.04 -0.04
C ALA A 70 -7.38 0.77 -0.33
N LEU A 71 -6.86 -0.39 0.12
CA LEU A 71 -5.50 -0.81 -0.15
C LEU A 71 -5.27 -1.02 -1.66
N ILE A 72 -6.17 -1.73 -2.34
CA ILE A 72 -6.11 -1.95 -3.79
C ILE A 72 -6.17 -0.61 -4.53
N LEU A 73 -7.03 0.31 -4.11
CA LEU A 73 -7.15 1.63 -4.71
C LEU A 73 -5.85 2.43 -4.60
N ILE A 74 -5.24 2.44 -3.41
CA ILE A 74 -3.98 3.13 -3.17
C ILE A 74 -2.85 2.48 -3.96
N LEU A 75 -2.71 1.16 -3.89
CA LEU A 75 -1.70 0.41 -4.63
C LEU A 75 -1.84 0.62 -6.13
N SER A 76 -3.07 0.64 -6.66
CA SER A 76 -3.32 0.95 -8.07
C SER A 76 -2.83 2.34 -8.43
N ARG A 77 -2.99 3.32 -7.54
CA ARG A 77 -2.54 4.71 -7.76
C ARG A 77 -1.02 4.86 -7.63
N THR A 78 -0.39 4.18 -6.67
CA THR A 78 1.07 4.20 -6.50
C THR A 78 1.73 3.48 -7.66
N LEU A 79 1.26 2.28 -8.04
CA LEU A 79 1.77 1.51 -9.17
C LEU A 79 1.52 2.19 -10.52
N SER A 80 0.41 2.91 -10.70
CA SER A 80 0.16 3.69 -11.93
C SER A 80 1.10 4.89 -12.08
N ASN A 81 1.69 5.38 -10.99
CA ASN A 81 2.66 6.48 -11.05
C ASN A 81 4.08 6.00 -11.44
N GLU A 82 4.33 4.69 -11.40
CA GLU A 82 5.61 4.05 -11.75
C GLU A 82 5.73 3.80 -13.27
N GLU A 83 4.88 4.41 -14.12
CA GLU A 83 5.16 4.57 -15.57
C GLU A 83 6.07 5.79 -15.84
N HIS A 84 6.80 6.23 -14.80
CA HIS A 84 7.99 7.04 -14.94
C HIS A 84 9.16 6.34 -14.25
N PHE A 85 9.41 5.08 -14.64
CA PHE A 85 10.78 4.64 -14.86
C PHE A 85 11.41 5.62 -15.88
N GLN A 86 11.74 6.84 -15.43
CA GLN A 86 12.93 7.47 -15.92
C GLN A 86 14.02 6.48 -15.57
N GLU A 87 14.42 5.68 -16.56
CA GLU A 87 15.81 5.29 -16.67
C GLU A 87 16.61 6.47 -16.12
N PRO A 88 17.39 6.32 -15.03
CA PRO A 88 18.42 7.29 -14.77
C PRO A 88 19.27 7.23 -16.04
N ASP A 89 19.02 8.19 -16.94
CA ASP A 89 19.89 8.53 -18.04
C ASP A 89 21.22 8.76 -17.34
N CYS A 90 22.00 7.69 -17.35
CA CYS A 90 23.28 7.63 -16.69
C CYS A 90 24.13 8.55 -17.55
N SER A 91 24.08 9.82 -17.19
CA SER A 91 24.87 10.90 -17.72
C SER A 91 26.32 10.55 -17.45
N LEU A 92 26.89 9.71 -18.30
CA LEU A 92 28.31 9.71 -18.55
C LEU A 92 28.58 10.85 -19.53
N GLU A 93 28.59 12.04 -18.92
CA GLU A 93 29.22 13.25 -19.39
C GLU A 93 30.70 12.95 -19.71
N ALA A 94 30.95 12.36 -20.87
CA ALA A 94 32.29 12.27 -21.43
C ALA A 94 32.44 13.41 -22.43
N GLN A 95 32.86 14.58 -21.95
CA GLN A 95 33.47 15.58 -22.82
C GLN A 95 34.95 15.20 -23.02
N PRO A 96 35.37 14.70 -24.21
CA PRO A 96 36.78 14.63 -24.53
C PRO A 96 37.24 16.04 -24.87
N LYS A 97 37.84 16.70 -23.87
CA LYS A 97 38.62 17.92 -24.06
C LYS A 97 39.89 17.55 -24.85
N TYR A 98 39.87 17.68 -26.17
CA TYR A 98 41.10 17.55 -26.98
C TYR A 98 41.58 18.89 -27.55
N VAL A 99 42.90 18.95 -27.51
CA VAL A 99 43.78 20.11 -27.50
C VAL A 99 43.87 20.84 -28.85
N ARG A 100 44.17 22.13 -28.73
CA ARG A 100 44.60 23.10 -29.74
C ARG A 100 45.62 22.52 -30.74
N GLY A 101 45.41 22.79 -32.03
CA GLY A 101 46.39 22.71 -33.12
C GLY A 101 46.20 23.90 -34.05
#